data_AF-G8T871-F1
#
_entry.id   AF-G8T871-F1
#
_cell.length_a   1.000
_cell.length_b   1.000
_cell.length_c   1.000
_cell.angle_alpha   90.00
_cell.angle_beta   90.00
_cell.angle_gamma   90.00
#
_symmetry.space_group_name_H-M   'P 1'
#
loop_
_entity.id
_entity.type
_entity.pdbx_description
1 polymer ?
#
loop_
_entity_poly.entity_id
_entity_poly.type
_entity_poly.pdbx_seq_one_letter_code
_entity_poly.pdbx_strand_id
1 'polypeptide(L)'
;MKLLFTIILLVAAACGFAQDTFNYQTDFNNILAKTKDKKDKLDYNKLLTRYTALDTTLTDYEILALLIGFTDKPDYKPFDFSTDEKIWRLYDKSKYKEAIDLGQSYLKTNPFSIKALFGVAYSFQQLNHADSARSYAYQVLRIFQAMSFSGIGTWDSPMFTLGAFDGHDYINKYLNATVEQMKPDKDPNGNFLNVLSANFENGQSKVFYFIIEHATTTMGREKSK
;
A
#
# COMPACT_ATOMS: atom_id res chain seq x y z
N MET A 1 -28.35 34.37 25.43
CA MET A 1 -26.90 34.09 25.51
C MET A 1 -26.56 32.61 25.38
N LYS A 2 -27.21 31.67 26.11
CA LYS A 2 -26.94 30.22 25.98
C LYS A 2 -27.20 29.66 24.57
N LEU A 3 -28.25 30.12 23.88
CA LEU A 3 -28.59 29.66 22.52
C LEU A 3 -27.56 30.08 21.44
N LEU A 4 -26.94 31.27 21.59
CA LEU A 4 -25.92 31.76 20.66
C LEU A 4 -24.59 30.99 20.81
N PHE A 5 -24.24 30.60 22.04
CA PHE A 5 -23.04 29.81 22.31
C PHE A 5 -23.13 28.39 21.71
N THR A 6 -24.30 27.76 21.75
CA THR A 6 -24.52 26.43 21.16
C THR A 6 -24.40 26.44 19.63
N ILE A 7 -24.85 27.50 18.97
CA ILE A 7 -24.75 27.64 17.51
C ILE A 7 -23.28 27.84 17.08
N ILE A 8 -22.49 28.60 17.84
CA ILE A 8 -21.07 28.82 17.56
C ILE A 8 -20.27 27.51 17.72
N LEU A 9 -20.60 26.67 18.71
CA LEU A 9 -19.94 25.38 18.91
C LEU A 9 -20.22 24.37 17.78
N LEU A 10 -21.42 24.42 17.18
CA LEU A 10 -21.82 23.57 16.06
C LEU A 10 -21.18 24.00 14.73
N VAL A 11 -20.94 25.30 14.51
CA VAL A 11 -20.26 25.80 13.31
C VAL A 11 -18.76 25.51 13.35
N ALA A 12 -18.13 25.54 14.53
CA ALA A 12 -16.71 25.18 14.68
C ALA A 12 -16.44 23.69 14.41
N ALA A 13 -17.42 22.80 14.63
CA ALA A 13 -17.34 21.39 14.26
C ALA A 13 -17.58 21.12 12.75
N ALA A 14 -18.09 22.11 12.01
CA ALA A 14 -18.38 22.02 10.58
C ALA A 14 -17.25 22.57 9.68
N CYS A 15 -16.16 23.09 10.26
CA CYS A 15 -14.89 23.18 9.56
C CYS A 15 -14.31 21.77 9.45
N GLY A 16 -14.97 20.94 8.66
CA GLY A 16 -14.48 19.63 8.26
C GLY A 16 -13.07 19.81 7.74
N PHE A 17 -12.16 18.97 8.23
CA PHE A 17 -10.85 18.81 7.65
C PHE A 17 -11.07 18.49 6.17
N ALA A 18 -10.91 19.48 5.30
CA ALA A 18 -10.46 19.22 3.95
C ALA A 18 -9.08 18.59 4.13
N GLN A 19 -9.03 17.28 4.29
CA GLN A 19 -7.79 16.56 4.12
C GLN A 19 -7.47 16.76 2.66
N ASP A 20 -6.48 17.61 2.37
CA ASP A 20 -5.92 17.72 1.04
C ASP A 20 -5.61 16.30 0.56
N THR A 21 -6.31 15.87 -0.48
CA THR A 21 -6.10 14.56 -1.09
C THR A 21 -4.66 14.53 -1.58
N PHE A 22 -3.93 13.44 -1.30
CA PHE A 22 -2.56 13.27 -1.78
C PHE A 22 -2.49 13.54 -3.29
N ASN A 23 -1.56 14.40 -3.69
CA ASN A 23 -1.23 14.67 -5.07
C ASN A 23 0.19 14.19 -5.34
N TYR A 24 0.33 13.15 -6.17
CA TYR A 24 1.64 12.55 -6.45
C TYR A 24 2.66 13.57 -6.98
N GLN A 25 2.23 14.50 -7.84
CA GLN A 25 3.11 15.48 -8.48
C GLN A 25 3.75 16.44 -7.47
N THR A 26 2.99 16.87 -6.46
CA THR A 26 3.45 17.86 -5.47
C THR A 26 3.94 17.23 -4.17
N ASP A 27 3.35 16.12 -3.75
CA ASP A 27 3.50 15.62 -2.39
C ASP A 27 4.54 14.51 -2.30
N PHE A 28 4.71 13.70 -3.34
CA PHE A 28 5.60 12.53 -3.29
C PHE A 28 7.03 12.91 -2.86
N ASN A 29 7.64 13.90 -3.55
CA ASN A 29 9.00 14.33 -3.23
C ASN A 29 9.12 15.01 -1.86
N ASN A 30 8.08 15.77 -1.47
CA ASN A 30 8.04 16.44 -0.17
C ASN A 30 7.94 15.43 0.99
N ILE A 31 7.07 14.43 0.85
CA ILE A 31 6.93 13.33 1.80
C ILE A 31 8.23 12.51 1.84
N LEU A 32 8.77 12.16 0.68
CA LEU A 32 10.03 11.42 0.59
C LEU A 32 11.16 12.14 1.33
N ALA A 33 11.30 13.46 1.18
CA ALA A 33 12.29 14.25 1.90
C ALA A 33 12.12 14.14 3.43
N LYS A 34 10.88 14.25 3.93
CA LYS A 34 10.59 14.10 5.37
C LYS A 34 10.93 12.71 5.91
N THR A 35 10.74 11.67 5.11
CA THR A 35 11.09 10.29 5.53
C THR A 35 12.59 10.05 5.72
N LYS A 36 13.43 10.95 5.18
CA LYS A 36 14.90 10.92 5.34
C LYS A 36 15.37 11.76 6.53
N ASP A 37 14.54 12.65 7.07
CA ASP A 37 14.89 13.46 8.23
C ASP A 37 14.60 12.73 9.55
N LYS A 38 15.68 12.34 10.24
CA LYS A 38 15.63 11.66 11.55
C LYS A 38 14.89 12.45 12.63
N LYS A 39 14.73 13.76 12.48
CA LYS A 39 14.00 14.61 13.44
C LYS A 39 12.51 14.70 13.11
N ASP A 40 12.12 14.48 11.85
CA ASP A 40 10.72 14.51 11.44
C ASP A 40 9.93 13.34 12.06
N LYS A 41 8.62 13.52 12.20
CA LYS A 41 7.71 12.49 12.68
C LYS A 41 7.52 11.38 11.63
N LEU A 42 7.69 11.73 10.35
CA LEU A 42 7.59 10.82 9.21
C LEU A 42 8.89 10.08 8.89
N ASP A 43 9.94 10.20 9.73
CA ASP A 43 11.18 9.43 9.56
C ASP A 43 10.87 7.95 9.31
N TYR A 44 11.47 7.40 8.25
CA TYR A 44 11.19 6.04 7.79
C TYR A 44 11.40 5.00 8.89
N ASN A 45 12.48 5.09 9.68
CA ASN A 45 12.80 4.08 10.68
C ASN A 45 11.84 4.15 11.87
N LYS A 46 11.42 5.36 12.28
CA LYS A 46 10.38 5.53 13.31
C LYS A 46 9.07 4.89 12.87
N LEU A 47 8.63 5.20 11.64
CA LEU A 47 7.39 4.66 11.10
C LEU A 47 7.45 3.15 10.90
N LEU A 48 8.56 2.61 10.37
CA LEU A 48 8.76 1.17 10.21
C LEU A 48 8.71 0.43 11.55
N THR A 49 9.32 0.99 12.60
CA THR A 49 9.29 0.41 13.95
C THR A 49 7.86 0.32 14.46
N ARG A 50 7.07 1.38 14.30
CA ARG A 50 5.65 1.39 14.71
C ARG A 50 4.81 0.41 13.88
N TYR A 51 5.03 0.36 12.56
CA TYR A 51 4.31 -0.53 11.66
C TYR A 51 4.55 -2.02 11.97
N THR A 52 5.82 -2.39 12.21
CA THR A 52 6.20 -3.75 12.57
C THR A 52 5.74 -4.15 13.97
N ALA A 53 5.59 -3.19 14.88
CA ALA A 53 4.98 -3.38 16.19
C ALA A 53 3.43 -3.42 16.17
N LEU A 54 2.81 -3.35 14.99
CA LEU A 54 1.34 -3.32 14.81
C LEU A 54 0.67 -2.16 15.55
N ASP A 55 1.34 -0.99 15.60
CA ASP A 55 0.78 0.21 16.23
C ASP A 55 -0.50 0.65 15.51
N THR A 56 -1.64 0.46 16.18
CA THR A 56 -2.96 0.76 15.64
C THR A 56 -3.25 2.26 15.54
N THR A 57 -2.39 3.10 16.12
CA THR A 57 -2.51 4.57 16.08
C THR A 57 -1.84 5.19 14.86
N LEU A 58 -1.11 4.40 14.05
CA LEU A 58 -0.59 4.88 12.77
C LEU A 58 -1.75 5.33 11.88
N THR A 59 -1.63 6.52 11.32
CA THR A 59 -2.57 7.09 10.36
C THR A 59 -2.29 6.59 8.95
N ASP A 60 -3.28 6.63 8.06
CA ASP A 60 -3.09 6.21 6.67
C ASP A 60 -2.08 7.09 5.92
N TYR A 61 -1.97 8.38 6.30
CA TYR A 61 -0.93 9.28 5.81
C TYR A 61 0.47 8.86 6.27
N GLU A 62 0.64 8.45 7.53
CA GLU A 62 1.92 7.93 8.02
C GLU A 62 2.29 6.62 7.32
N ILE A 63 1.33 5.73 7.05
CA ILE A 63 1.59 4.52 6.26
C ILE A 63 1.95 4.87 4.81
N LEU A 64 1.26 5.82 4.17
CA LEU A 64 1.62 6.30 2.83
C LEU A 64 3.04 6.87 2.81
N ALA A 65 3.40 7.69 3.80
CA ALA A 65 4.75 8.22 3.95
C ALA A 65 5.80 7.10 4.13
N LEU A 66 5.47 6.08 4.92
CA LEU A 66 6.32 4.90 5.09
C LEU A 66 6.55 4.15 3.76
N LEU A 67 5.50 3.94 2.97
CA LEU A 67 5.60 3.32 1.64
C LEU A 67 6.43 4.17 0.67
N ILE A 68 6.20 5.48 0.62
CA ILE A 68 6.99 6.43 -0.18
C ILE A 68 8.47 6.38 0.25
N GLY A 69 8.76 6.39 1.55
CA GLY A 69 10.12 6.30 2.08
C GLY A 69 10.84 5.00 1.73
N PHE A 70 10.10 3.91 1.50
CA PHE A 70 10.69 2.66 1.03
C PHE A 70 11.24 2.74 -0.40
N THR A 71 10.69 3.62 -1.25
CA THR A 71 11.08 3.74 -2.67
C THR A 71 12.55 4.18 -2.88
N ASP A 72 13.19 4.71 -1.84
CA ASP A 72 14.60 5.13 -1.83
C ASP A 72 15.54 4.08 -1.20
N LYS A 73 15.01 2.92 -0.78
CA LYS A 73 15.81 1.83 -0.20
C LYS A 73 16.42 0.95 -1.29
N PRO A 74 17.63 0.42 -1.08
CA PRO A 74 18.29 -0.46 -2.05
C PRO A 74 17.53 -1.78 -2.28
N ASP A 75 16.74 -2.21 -1.31
CA ASP A 75 15.90 -3.42 -1.41
C ASP A 75 14.61 -3.20 -2.20
N TYR A 76 14.27 -1.96 -2.57
CA TYR A 76 13.07 -1.67 -3.33
C TYR A 76 13.21 -2.13 -4.79
N LYS A 77 12.64 -3.31 -5.07
CA LYS A 77 12.61 -3.95 -6.39
C LYS A 77 11.17 -4.17 -6.84
N PRO A 78 10.52 -3.16 -7.44
CA PRO A 78 9.07 -3.18 -7.67
C PRO A 78 8.57 -4.21 -8.70
N PHE A 79 9.48 -4.87 -9.42
CA PHE A 79 9.19 -5.88 -10.44
C PHE A 79 9.81 -7.26 -10.12
N ASP A 80 10.48 -7.43 -8.98
CA ASP A 80 11.04 -8.72 -8.56
C ASP A 80 10.04 -9.45 -7.65
N PHE A 81 9.44 -10.52 -8.17
CA PHE A 81 8.49 -11.37 -7.45
C PHE A 81 9.06 -12.75 -7.13
N SER A 82 10.36 -12.96 -7.40
CA SER A 82 10.96 -14.31 -7.38
C SER A 82 10.90 -14.98 -6.01
N THR A 83 10.96 -14.20 -4.93
CA THR A 83 10.82 -14.72 -3.56
C THR A 83 9.37 -14.92 -3.18
N ASP A 84 8.48 -14.01 -3.58
CA ASP A 84 7.02 -14.16 -3.40
C ASP A 84 6.52 -15.46 -4.04
N GLU A 85 6.89 -15.72 -5.30
CA GLU A 85 6.54 -16.97 -6.01
C GLU A 85 7.04 -18.22 -5.28
N LYS A 86 8.24 -18.17 -4.69
CA LYS A 86 8.78 -19.29 -3.90
C LYS A 86 7.95 -19.54 -2.64
N ILE A 87 7.53 -18.48 -1.95
CA ILE A 87 6.67 -18.58 -0.75
C ILE A 87 5.35 -19.27 -1.12
N TRP A 88 4.69 -18.80 -2.18
CA TRP A 88 3.42 -19.37 -2.63
C TRP A 88 3.57 -20.81 -3.13
N ARG A 89 4.64 -21.15 -3.83
CA ARG A 89 4.93 -22.53 -4.22
C ARG A 89 5.13 -23.47 -3.03
N LEU A 90 5.67 -22.98 -1.91
CA LEU A 90 5.76 -23.76 -0.66
C LEU A 90 4.37 -23.94 -0.04
N TYR A 91 3.56 -22.87 -0.01
CA TYR A 91 2.18 -22.92 0.43
C TYR A 91 1.35 -23.96 -0.37
N ASP A 92 1.42 -23.93 -1.70
CA ASP A 92 0.68 -24.85 -2.59
C ASP A 92 1.08 -26.31 -2.39
N LYS A 93 2.33 -26.56 -1.94
CA LYS A 93 2.84 -27.89 -1.58
C LYS A 93 2.52 -28.27 -0.13
N SER A 94 1.69 -27.50 0.57
CA SER A 94 1.38 -27.65 1.99
C SER A 94 2.59 -27.60 2.93
N LYS A 95 3.71 -27.01 2.48
CA LYS A 95 4.93 -26.80 3.27
C LYS A 95 4.84 -25.50 4.06
N TYR A 96 3.78 -25.36 4.85
CA TYR A 96 3.41 -24.09 5.49
C TYR A 96 4.48 -23.52 6.41
N LYS A 97 5.18 -24.36 7.19
CA LYS A 97 6.28 -23.91 8.04
C LYS A 97 7.45 -23.35 7.21
N GLU A 98 7.83 -24.00 6.11
CA GLU A 98 8.88 -23.50 5.21
C GLU A 98 8.46 -22.18 4.54
N ALA A 99 7.18 -22.05 4.16
CA ALA A 99 6.63 -20.82 3.61
C ALA A 99 6.69 -19.66 4.62
N ILE A 100 6.34 -19.92 5.89
CA ILE A 100 6.47 -18.96 7.00
C ILE A 100 7.92 -18.56 7.20
N ASP A 101 8.83 -19.52 7.34
CA ASP A 101 10.25 -19.26 7.63
C ASP A 101 10.89 -18.41 6.50
N LEU A 102 10.63 -18.76 5.24
CA LEU A 102 11.08 -17.98 4.08
C LEU A 102 10.45 -16.59 4.03
N GLY A 103 9.13 -16.51 4.19
CA GLY A 103 8.39 -15.26 4.12
C GLY A 103 8.79 -14.27 5.21
N GLN A 104 8.90 -14.71 6.46
CA GLN A 104 9.38 -13.88 7.56
C GLN A 104 10.82 -13.40 7.35
N SER A 105 11.69 -14.24 6.79
CA SER A 105 13.04 -13.82 6.45
C SER A 105 13.04 -12.74 5.36
N TYR A 106 12.23 -12.90 4.32
CA TYR A 106 12.11 -11.96 3.21
C TYR A 106 11.50 -10.61 3.64
N LEU A 107 10.50 -10.63 4.50
CA LEU A 107 9.82 -9.45 5.01
C LEU A 107 10.72 -8.55 5.89
N LYS A 108 11.89 -9.02 6.34
CA LYS A 108 12.88 -8.17 7.04
C LYS A 108 13.45 -7.07 6.15
N THR A 109 13.60 -7.35 4.85
CA THR A 109 14.13 -6.39 3.86
C THR A 109 13.02 -5.88 2.92
N ASN A 110 11.91 -6.62 2.80
CA ASN A 110 10.78 -6.27 1.94
C ASN A 110 9.47 -6.20 2.76
N PRO A 111 9.39 -5.34 3.79
CA PRO A 111 8.30 -5.37 4.78
C PRO A 111 6.91 -5.08 4.21
N PHE A 112 6.83 -4.56 2.99
CA PHE A 112 5.60 -4.14 2.33
C PHE A 112 5.21 -5.03 1.15
N SER A 113 5.86 -6.19 0.95
CA SER A 113 5.40 -7.13 -0.07
C SER A 113 4.04 -7.72 0.34
N ILE A 114 2.98 -7.24 -0.31
CA ILE A 114 1.61 -7.70 -0.09
C ILE A 114 1.50 -9.22 -0.33
N LYS A 115 2.19 -9.73 -1.36
CA LYS A 115 2.19 -11.15 -1.70
C LYS A 115 2.87 -12.00 -0.62
N ALA A 116 4.01 -11.58 -0.09
CA ALA A 116 4.67 -12.29 1.01
C ALA A 116 3.86 -12.22 2.29
N LEU A 117 3.31 -11.06 2.64
CA LEU A 117 2.46 -10.88 3.82
C LEU A 117 1.25 -11.83 3.77
N PHE A 118 0.54 -11.91 2.64
CA PHE A 118 -0.57 -12.87 2.48
C PHE A 118 -0.10 -14.32 2.49
N GLY A 119 1.02 -14.65 1.82
CA GLY A 119 1.56 -16.00 1.81
C GLY A 119 1.89 -16.49 3.23
N VAL A 120 2.46 -15.62 4.07
CA VAL A 120 2.73 -15.89 5.49
C VAL A 120 1.42 -16.00 6.28
N ALA A 121 0.49 -15.05 6.10
CA ALA A 121 -0.79 -15.04 6.80
C ALA A 121 -1.59 -16.34 6.53
N TYR A 122 -1.72 -16.74 5.28
CA TYR A 122 -2.44 -17.96 4.90
C TYR A 122 -1.72 -19.22 5.37
N SER A 123 -0.39 -19.25 5.32
CA SER A 123 0.37 -20.38 5.87
C SER A 123 0.15 -20.54 7.38
N PHE A 124 0.09 -19.43 8.14
CA PHE A 124 -0.29 -19.49 9.56
C PHE A 124 -1.73 -19.97 9.77
N GLN A 125 -2.66 -19.55 8.93
CA GLN A 125 -4.05 -20.00 8.99
C GLN A 125 -4.16 -21.52 8.79
N GLN A 126 -3.42 -22.10 7.84
CA GLN A 126 -3.40 -23.55 7.60
C GLN A 126 -2.83 -24.35 8.79
N LEU A 127 -2.02 -23.71 9.63
CA LEU A 127 -1.49 -24.28 10.87
C LEU A 127 -2.33 -23.94 12.11
N ASN A 128 -3.51 -23.35 11.94
CA ASN A 128 -4.40 -22.91 13.02
C ASN A 128 -3.78 -21.84 13.96
N HIS A 129 -2.81 -21.06 13.47
CA HIS A 129 -2.18 -19.97 14.23
C HIS A 129 -2.87 -18.63 13.91
N ALA A 130 -4.12 -18.49 14.34
CA ALA A 130 -5.01 -17.38 13.93
C ALA A 130 -4.49 -15.98 14.30
N ASP A 131 -3.81 -15.82 15.44
CA ASP A 131 -3.29 -14.51 15.88
C ASP A 131 -2.15 -14.01 15.00
N SER A 132 -1.22 -14.90 14.66
CA SER A 132 -0.16 -14.61 13.69
C SER A 132 -0.75 -14.30 12.32
N ALA A 133 -1.70 -15.12 11.84
CA ALA A 133 -2.36 -14.88 10.56
C ALA A 133 -3.01 -13.49 10.50
N ARG A 134 -3.75 -13.10 11.56
CA ARG A 134 -4.37 -11.76 11.68
C ARG A 134 -3.34 -10.64 11.68
N SER A 135 -2.19 -10.83 12.31
CA SER A 135 -1.14 -9.80 12.40
C SER A 135 -0.60 -9.42 11.02
N TYR A 136 -0.27 -10.41 10.19
CA TYR A 136 0.19 -10.17 8.81
C TYR A 136 -0.94 -9.66 7.90
N ALA A 137 -2.17 -10.16 8.08
CA ALA A 137 -3.32 -9.64 7.34
C ALA A 137 -3.62 -8.17 7.70
N TYR A 138 -3.45 -7.78 8.97
CA TYR A 138 -3.60 -6.40 9.41
C TYR A 138 -2.55 -5.47 8.76
N GLN A 139 -1.31 -5.94 8.64
CA GLN A 139 -0.27 -5.21 7.92
C GLN A 139 -0.64 -4.92 6.47
N VAL A 140 -1.25 -5.89 5.77
CA VAL A 140 -1.76 -5.69 4.40
C VAL A 140 -2.94 -4.71 4.40
N LEU A 141 -3.88 -4.85 5.34
CA LEU A 141 -5.01 -3.92 5.46
C LEU A 141 -4.53 -2.47 5.58
N ARG A 142 -3.50 -2.20 6.37
CA ARG A 142 -2.93 -0.85 6.50
C ARG A 142 -2.34 -0.33 5.20
N ILE A 143 -1.70 -1.19 4.40
CA ILE A 143 -1.21 -0.82 3.06
C ILE A 143 -2.39 -0.46 2.16
N PHE A 144 -3.44 -1.28 2.11
CA PHE A 144 -4.62 -0.99 1.29
C PHE A 144 -5.35 0.28 1.72
N GLN A 145 -5.46 0.56 3.02
CA GLN A 145 -6.03 1.80 3.52
C GLN A 145 -5.21 3.02 3.11
N ALA A 146 -3.87 2.94 3.16
CA ALA A 146 -3.00 3.98 2.65
C ALA A 146 -3.14 4.19 1.12
N MET A 147 -3.34 3.11 0.36
CA MET A 147 -3.68 3.20 -1.07
C MET A 147 -5.01 3.94 -1.29
N SER A 148 -6.07 3.57 -0.57
CA SER A 148 -7.37 4.27 -0.65
C SER A 148 -7.31 5.72 -0.17
N PHE A 149 -6.45 6.02 0.80
CA PHE A 149 -6.20 7.38 1.27
C PHE A 149 -5.49 8.23 0.21
N SER A 150 -4.58 7.63 -0.56
CA SER A 150 -3.80 8.35 -1.57
C SER A 150 -4.62 8.77 -2.80
N GLY A 151 -5.77 8.15 -3.05
CA GLY A 151 -6.64 8.49 -4.16
C GLY A 151 -7.85 7.58 -4.25
N ILE A 152 -8.84 7.97 -5.06
CA ILE A 152 -10.08 7.19 -5.24
C ILE A 152 -10.05 6.24 -6.46
N GLY A 153 -8.91 6.18 -7.15
CA GLY A 153 -8.66 5.29 -8.27
C GLY A 153 -9.32 5.74 -9.57
N THR A 154 -9.55 7.05 -9.73
CA THR A 154 -10.00 7.66 -10.99
C THR A 154 -8.81 8.27 -11.73
N TRP A 155 -8.99 8.66 -12.99
CA TRP A 155 -7.90 9.25 -13.79
C TRP A 155 -7.34 10.54 -13.15
N ASP A 156 -8.21 11.38 -12.58
CA ASP A 156 -7.82 12.62 -11.88
C ASP A 156 -7.36 12.39 -10.43
N SER A 157 -7.58 11.21 -9.87
CA SER A 157 -7.19 10.84 -8.50
C SER A 157 -6.75 9.38 -8.45
N PRO A 158 -5.62 9.04 -9.10
CA PRO A 158 -5.10 7.68 -9.11
C PRO A 158 -4.62 7.28 -7.71
N MET A 159 -4.74 6.00 -7.37
CA MET A 159 -4.19 5.47 -6.11
C MET A 159 -2.69 5.23 -6.25
N PHE A 160 -1.90 5.65 -5.27
CA PHE A 160 -0.49 5.26 -5.16
C PHE A 160 -0.39 3.77 -4.82
N THR A 161 0.49 3.05 -5.52
CA THR A 161 0.83 1.66 -5.18
C THR A 161 2.33 1.50 -5.06
N LEU A 162 2.81 0.73 -4.08
CA LEU A 162 4.25 0.56 -3.90
C LEU A 162 4.84 -0.34 -4.99
N GLY A 163 4.31 -1.55 -5.13
CA GLY A 163 4.67 -2.51 -6.17
C GLY A 163 3.88 -2.30 -7.46
N ALA A 164 4.43 -2.82 -8.56
CA ALA A 164 3.81 -2.68 -9.89
C ALA A 164 2.48 -3.45 -10.02
N PHE A 165 2.27 -4.49 -9.21
CA PHE A 165 1.07 -5.34 -9.26
C PHE A 165 0.15 -5.21 -8.04
N ASP A 166 0.48 -4.34 -7.08
CA ASP A 166 -0.30 -4.18 -5.84
C ASP A 166 -1.75 -3.76 -6.12
N GLY A 167 -2.01 -3.03 -7.21
CA GLY A 167 -3.38 -2.72 -7.66
C GLY A 167 -4.23 -3.96 -7.96
N HIS A 168 -3.63 -5.06 -8.44
CA HIS A 168 -4.34 -6.33 -8.59
C HIS A 168 -4.74 -6.93 -7.25
N ASP A 169 -3.80 -6.96 -6.30
CA ASP A 169 -4.07 -7.52 -4.98
C ASP A 169 -5.11 -6.66 -4.23
N TYR A 170 -5.08 -5.34 -4.41
CA TYR A 170 -6.12 -4.44 -3.89
C TYR A 170 -7.50 -4.77 -4.46
N ILE A 171 -7.64 -4.86 -5.79
CA ILE A 171 -8.94 -5.20 -6.40
C ILE A 171 -9.42 -6.58 -5.96
N ASN A 172 -8.55 -7.59 -6.04
CA ASN A 172 -8.91 -8.97 -5.77
C ASN A 172 -9.19 -9.26 -4.29
N LYS A 173 -8.43 -8.64 -3.37
CA LYS A 173 -8.47 -9.00 -1.94
C LYS A 173 -9.16 -7.95 -1.07
N TYR A 174 -9.11 -6.68 -1.45
CA TYR A 174 -9.73 -5.60 -0.66
C TYR A 174 -11.12 -5.24 -1.17
N LEU A 175 -11.30 -5.17 -2.49
CA LEU A 175 -12.60 -4.85 -3.10
C LEU A 175 -13.47 -6.07 -3.41
N ASN A 176 -12.92 -7.29 -3.29
CA ASN A 176 -13.58 -8.54 -3.68
C ASN A 176 -14.13 -8.49 -5.12
N ALA A 177 -13.27 -8.10 -6.06
CA ALA A 177 -13.58 -8.02 -7.49
C ALA A 177 -12.48 -8.71 -8.31
N THR A 178 -12.75 -9.07 -9.57
CA THR A 178 -11.77 -9.73 -10.44
C THR A 178 -11.17 -8.75 -11.42
N VAL A 179 -9.84 -8.71 -11.54
CA VAL A 179 -9.17 -7.96 -12.62
C VAL A 179 -9.29 -8.71 -13.94
N GLU A 180 -9.81 -8.03 -14.97
CA GLU A 180 -9.97 -8.57 -16.33
C GLU A 180 -8.82 -8.17 -17.26
N GLN A 181 -8.42 -6.90 -17.20
CA GLN A 181 -7.41 -6.34 -18.09
C GLN A 181 -6.53 -5.38 -17.32
N MET A 182 -5.25 -5.36 -17.71
CA MET A 182 -4.26 -4.37 -17.31
C MET A 182 -3.72 -3.70 -18.56
N LYS A 183 -3.67 -2.37 -18.56
CA LYS A 183 -2.99 -1.59 -19.61
C LYS A 183 -2.17 -0.44 -19.00
N PRO A 184 -1.06 -0.06 -19.63
CA PRO A 184 -0.33 1.13 -19.24
C PRO A 184 -1.05 2.41 -19.72
N ASP A 185 -0.91 3.49 -18.97
CA ASP A 185 -1.39 4.83 -19.35
C ASP A 185 -0.55 5.93 -18.66
N LYS A 186 -0.94 7.20 -18.82
CA LYS A 186 -0.36 8.33 -18.11
C LYS A 186 -1.42 9.26 -17.52
N ASP A 187 -1.08 9.88 -16.39
CA ASP A 187 -1.87 10.98 -15.83
C ASP A 187 -1.65 12.29 -16.63
N PRO A 188 -2.40 13.38 -16.34
CA PRO A 188 -2.20 14.68 -17.00
C PRO A 188 -0.78 15.27 -16.86
N ASN A 189 -0.04 14.87 -15.83
CA ASN A 189 1.33 15.32 -15.57
C ASN A 189 2.38 14.42 -16.24
N GLY A 190 1.95 13.36 -16.93
CA GLY A 190 2.81 12.40 -17.62
C GLY A 190 3.34 11.27 -16.73
N ASN A 191 2.89 11.17 -15.48
CA ASN A 191 3.25 10.09 -14.56
C ASN A 191 2.64 8.77 -15.05
N PHE A 192 3.41 7.68 -14.98
CA PHE A 192 2.98 6.38 -15.44
C PHE A 192 1.90 5.77 -14.55
N LEU A 193 0.86 5.25 -15.20
CA LEU A 193 -0.28 4.59 -14.57
C LEU A 193 -0.37 3.13 -15.01
N ASN A 194 -0.76 2.27 -14.07
CA ASN A 194 -1.38 0.99 -14.38
C ASN A 194 -2.90 1.16 -14.30
N VAL A 195 -3.59 0.88 -15.40
CA VAL A 195 -5.04 0.97 -15.51
C VAL A 195 -5.63 -0.43 -15.51
N LEU A 196 -6.46 -0.71 -14.52
CA LEU A 196 -7.07 -2.03 -14.30
C LEU A 196 -8.58 -1.97 -14.45
N SER A 197 -9.15 -2.83 -15.30
CA SER A 197 -10.60 -3.05 -15.32
C SER A 197 -10.97 -4.18 -14.37
N ALA A 198 -11.94 -3.92 -13.49
CA ALA A 198 -12.42 -4.85 -12.47
C ALA A 198 -13.89 -5.19 -12.68
N ASN A 199 -14.23 -6.46 -12.50
CA ASN A 199 -15.61 -6.97 -12.47
C ASN A 199 -15.99 -7.36 -11.05
N PHE A 200 -17.10 -6.81 -10.57
CA PHE A 200 -17.69 -7.14 -9.28
C PHE A 200 -18.72 -8.27 -9.44
N GLU A 201 -18.94 -9.04 -8.37
CA GLU A 201 -19.89 -10.17 -8.37
C GLU A 201 -21.33 -9.75 -8.73
N ASN A 202 -21.69 -8.49 -8.48
CA ASN A 202 -22.99 -7.93 -8.84
C ASN A 202 -23.12 -7.58 -10.35
N GLY A 203 -22.12 -7.92 -11.17
CA GLY A 203 -22.08 -7.65 -12.61
C GLY A 203 -21.63 -6.22 -12.97
N GLN A 204 -21.29 -5.38 -11.99
CA GLN A 204 -20.74 -4.05 -12.27
C GLN A 204 -19.28 -4.16 -12.71
N SER A 205 -18.89 -3.33 -13.67
CA SER A 205 -17.49 -3.16 -14.08
C SER A 205 -17.02 -1.76 -13.72
N LYS A 206 -15.78 -1.63 -13.22
CA LYS A 206 -15.15 -0.34 -12.93
C LYS A 206 -13.70 -0.35 -13.39
N VAL A 207 -13.23 0.79 -13.89
CA VAL A 207 -11.82 1.01 -14.21
C VAL A 207 -11.16 1.74 -13.05
N PHE A 208 -9.99 1.25 -12.64
CA PHE A 208 -9.16 1.83 -11.59
C PHE A 208 -7.82 2.28 -12.16
N TYR A 209 -7.34 3.42 -11.68
CA TYR A 209 -6.06 4.03 -12.06
C TYR A 209 -5.11 4.00 -10.87
N PHE A 210 -3.93 3.41 -11.08
CA PHE A 210 -2.90 3.26 -10.07
C PHE A 210 -1.60 3.93 -10.53
N ILE A 211 -1.08 4.88 -9.76
CA ILE A 211 0.16 5.58 -10.07
C ILE A 211 1.38 4.77 -9.62
N ILE A 212 2.28 4.51 -10.56
CA ILE A 212 3.46 3.65 -10.39
C ILE A 212 4.73 4.26 -11.02
N GLU A 213 4.77 5.57 -11.18
CA GLU A 213 5.89 6.30 -11.78
C GLU A 213 7.23 6.07 -11.03
N HIS A 214 7.19 5.97 -9.69
CA HIS A 214 8.36 5.64 -8.87
C HIS A 214 8.89 4.23 -9.17
N ALA A 215 8.01 3.28 -9.49
CA ALA A 215 8.38 1.93 -9.85
C ALA A 215 9.08 1.89 -11.22
N THR A 216 8.49 2.52 -12.24
CA THR A 216 9.05 2.56 -13.61
C THR A 216 10.40 3.26 -13.65
N THR A 217 10.54 4.38 -12.93
CA THR A 217 11.81 5.11 -12.79
C THR A 217 12.90 4.24 -12.16
N THR A 218 12.54 3.41 -11.17
CA THR A 218 13.49 2.50 -10.51
C THR A 218 13.99 1.42 -11.47
N MET A 219 13.09 0.78 -12.22
CA MET A 219 13.48 -0.17 -13.28
C MET A 219 14.40 0.45 -14.34
N GLY A 220 14.13 1.70 -14.75
CA GLY A 220 14.98 2.43 -15.69
C GLY A 220 16.42 2.59 -15.19
N ARG A 221 16.59 2.87 -13.89
CA ARG A 221 17.91 2.97 -13.24
C ARG A 221 18.65 1.64 -13.08
N GLU A 222 17.92 0.52 -12.98
CA GLU A 222 18.53 -0.80 -12.90
C GLU A 222 19.08 -1.27 -14.25
N LYS A 223 18.39 -0.95 -15.36
CA LYS A 223 18.82 -1.32 -16.72
C LYS A 223 20.02 -0.51 -17.25
N SER A 224 20.36 0.61 -16.61
CA SER A 224 21.45 1.50 -17.04
C SER A 224 22.77 1.28 -16.29
N LYS A 225 22.82 0.29 -15.38
CA LYS A 225 24.03 -0.15 -14.66
C LYS A 225 24.61 -1.39 -15.30
#